data_AF-A0AAV0RVP7-F1
#
_entry.id   AF-A0AAV0RVP7-F1
#
_cell.length_a   1.000
_cell.length_b   1.000
_cell.length_c   1.000
_cell.angle_alpha   90.00
_cell.angle_beta   90.00
_cell.angle_gamma   90.00
#
_symmetry.space_group_name_H-M   'P 1'
#
loop_
_entity.id
_entity.type
_entity.pdbx_description
1 polymer ?
#
loop_
_entity_poly.entity_id
_entity_poly.type
_entity_poly.pdbx_seq_one_letter_code
_entity_poly.pdbx_strand_id
1 'polypeptide(L)'
;MNCAISIASVIFKVYDSDGNGKVSFNDILNVLRDLSGSFISDEQREQVLTQVLKEAGYTKECYLLLDDFIKVFGNSGLKMEVEVPVD
;
A
#
# COMPACT_ATOMS: atom_id res chain seq x y z
N MET A 1 -21.44 17.34 8.79
CA MET A 1 -21.12 15.99 8.29
C MET A 1 -19.73 16.07 7.69
N ASN A 2 -18.71 15.77 8.49
CA ASN A 2 -17.33 15.85 8.03
C ASN A 2 -17.11 14.71 7.04
N CYS A 3 -17.15 15.02 5.75
CA CYS A 3 -16.76 14.12 4.65
C CYS A 3 -15.25 13.87 4.63
N ALA A 4 -14.65 13.62 5.80
CA ALA A 4 -13.40 12.88 5.87
C ALA A 4 -13.75 11.42 5.53
N ILE A 5 -14.05 11.17 4.26
CA ILE A 5 -13.84 9.86 3.68
C ILE A 5 -12.37 9.62 3.96
N SER A 6 -12.05 8.80 4.97
CA SER A 6 -10.68 8.54 5.38
C SER A 6 -9.90 8.16 4.12
N ILE A 7 -9.01 9.04 3.66
CA ILE A 7 -8.17 8.80 2.49
C ILE A 7 -7.45 7.46 2.63
N ALA A 8 -7.13 7.06 3.86
CA ALA A 8 -6.62 5.75 4.22
C ALA A 8 -7.50 4.59 3.71
N SER A 9 -8.83 4.71 3.74
CA SER A 9 -9.73 3.67 3.21
C SER A 9 -9.73 3.62 1.68
N VAL A 10 -9.57 4.75 1.00
CA VAL A 10 -9.45 4.79 -0.46
C VAL A 10 -8.11 4.20 -0.88
N ILE A 11 -7.02 4.63 -0.25
CA ILE A 11 -5.67 4.10 -0.47
C ILE A 11 -5.65 2.60 -0.18
N PHE A 12 -6.22 2.17 0.95
CA PHE A 12 -6.29 0.76 1.31
C PHE A 12 -6.95 -0.08 0.21
N LYS A 13 -8.08 0.40 -0.36
CA LYS A 13 -8.74 -0.29 -1.47
C LYS A 13 -7.94 -0.31 -2.77
N VAL A 14 -7.05 0.65 -2.99
CA VAL A 14 -6.12 0.62 -4.14
C VAL A 14 -5.09 -0.49 -3.93
N TYR A 15 -4.64 -0.69 -2.69
CA TYR A 15 -3.69 -1.75 -2.35
C TYR A 15 -4.36 -3.12 -2.20
N ASP A 16 -5.61 -3.22 -1.76
CA ASP A 16 -6.38 -4.46 -1.61
C ASP A 16 -6.97 -4.90 -2.96
N SER A 17 -6.14 -5.52 -3.81
CA SER A 17 -6.51 -5.92 -5.17
C SER A 17 -7.63 -6.97 -5.22
N ASP A 18 -7.72 -7.86 -4.23
CA ASP A 18 -8.74 -8.91 -4.18
C ASP A 18 -9.98 -8.51 -3.36
N GLY A 19 -9.94 -7.36 -2.67
CA GLY A 19 -11.07 -6.79 -1.93
C GLY A 19 -11.42 -7.59 -0.67
N ASN A 20 -10.48 -8.38 -0.14
CA ASN A 20 -10.73 -9.26 1.00
C ASN A 20 -10.62 -8.51 2.36
N GLY A 21 -10.30 -7.21 2.35
CA GLY A 21 -10.14 -6.39 3.55
C GLY A 21 -8.78 -6.50 4.23
N LYS A 22 -7.79 -7.11 3.57
CA LYS A 22 -6.40 -7.27 4.06
C LYS A 22 -5.41 -7.18 2.89
N VAL A 23 -4.39 -6.34 3.02
CA VAL A 23 -3.36 -6.19 2.00
C VAL A 23 -2.28 -7.24 2.24
N SER A 24 -2.12 -8.17 1.29
CA SER A 24 -1.08 -9.20 1.32
C SER A 24 0.18 -8.75 0.57
N PHE A 25 1.26 -9.53 0.73
CA PHE A 25 2.48 -9.36 -0.05
C PHE A 25 2.21 -9.32 -1.56
N ASN A 26 1.33 -10.21 -2.04
CA ASN A 26 1.01 -10.31 -3.45
C ASN A 26 0.27 -9.06 -3.95
N ASP A 27 -0.61 -8.48 -3.14
CA ASP A 27 -1.36 -7.29 -3.54
C ASP A 27 -0.44 -6.08 -3.68
N ILE A 28 0.50 -5.89 -2.74
CA ILE A 28 1.51 -4.83 -2.85
C ILE A 28 2.41 -5.07 -4.07
N LEU A 29 2.80 -6.32 -4.34
CA LEU A 29 3.63 -6.66 -5.50
C LEU A 29 2.90 -6.37 -6.81
N ASN A 30 1.59 -6.59 -6.86
CA ASN A 30 0.74 -6.29 -8.01
C ASN A 30 0.60 -4.77 -8.21
N VAL A 31 0.34 -4.01 -7.16
CA VAL A 31 0.30 -2.54 -7.26
C VAL A 31 1.65 -1.95 -7.65
N LEU A 32 2.74 -2.45 -7.06
CA LEU A 32 4.09 -2.06 -7.46
C LEU A 32 4.36 -2.41 -8.92
N ARG A 33 3.78 -3.48 -9.46
CA ARG A 33 3.84 -3.81 -10.88
C ARG A 33 3.15 -2.79 -11.75
N ASP A 34 1.97 -2.37 -11.37
CA ASP A 34 1.22 -1.37 -12.12
C ASP A 34 1.90 0.00 -12.10
N LEU A 35 2.55 0.35 -10.98
CA LEU A 35 3.28 1.62 -10.83
C LEU A 35 4.65 1.64 -11.52
N SER A 36 5.43 0.55 -11.39
CA SER A 36 6.78 0.46 -11.99
C SER A 36 6.78 -0.05 -13.42
N GLY A 37 5.68 -0.65 -13.87
CA GLY A 37 5.55 -1.24 -15.20
C GLY A 37 6.68 -2.23 -15.51
N SER A 38 7.20 -2.15 -16.73
CA SER A 38 8.30 -2.96 -17.25
C SER A 38 9.71 -2.45 -16.90
N PHE A 39 9.83 -1.36 -16.11
CA PHE A 39 11.13 -0.83 -15.71
C PHE A 39 11.85 -1.71 -14.67
N ILE A 40 11.09 -2.50 -13.90
CA ILE A 40 11.61 -3.37 -12.84
C ILE A 40 11.15 -4.81 -13.12
N SER A 41 12.09 -5.76 -13.05
CA SER A 41 11.77 -7.19 -13.20
C SER A 41 11.00 -7.72 -11.99
N ASP A 42 10.15 -8.73 -12.18
CA ASP A 42 9.34 -9.28 -11.08
C ASP A 42 10.20 -9.79 -9.91
N GLU A 43 11.36 -10.40 -10.19
CA GLU A 43 12.32 -10.83 -9.17
C GLU A 43 12.90 -9.67 -8.37
N GLN A 44 13.31 -8.58 -9.04
CA GLN A 44 13.82 -7.39 -8.36
C GLN A 44 12.74 -6.74 -7.50
N ARG A 45 11.50 -6.68 -7.99
CA ARG A 45 10.36 -6.16 -7.23
C ARG A 45 10.10 -6.99 -5.98
N GLU A 46 10.14 -8.32 -6.12
CA GLU A 46 9.99 -9.23 -5.00
C GLU A 46 11.11 -9.05 -3.96
N GLN A 47 12.36 -8.91 -4.40
CA GLN A 47 13.50 -8.66 -3.52
C GLN A 47 13.36 -7.34 -2.75
N VAL A 48 13.06 -6.24 -3.47
CA VAL A 48 12.86 -4.91 -2.86
C VAL A 48 11.72 -4.95 -1.85
N LEU A 49 10.56 -5.51 -2.23
CA LEU A 49 9.41 -5.60 -1.33
C LEU A 49 9.70 -6.47 -0.10
N THR A 50 10.37 -7.60 -0.29
CA THR A 50 10.77 -8.49 0.82
C THR A 50 11.69 -7.77 1.80
N GLN A 51 12.64 -6.98 1.29
CA GLN A 51 13.58 -6.25 2.13
C GLN A 51 12.89 -5.12 2.90
N VAL A 52 12.03 -4.34 2.25
CA VAL A 52 11.24 -3.28 2.89
C VAL A 52 10.36 -3.84 4.01
N LEU A 53 9.66 -4.95 3.77
CA LEU A 53 8.84 -5.60 4.79
C LEU A 53 9.69 -6.10 5.96
N LYS A 54 10.83 -6.72 5.67
CA LYS A 54 11.75 -7.21 6.70
C LYS A 54 12.29 -6.06 7.56
N GLU A 55 12.64 -4.93 6.97
CA GLU A 55 13.09 -3.73 7.68
C GLU A 55 11.97 -3.11 8.53
N ALA A 56 10.73 -3.19 8.06
CA ALA A 56 9.55 -2.79 8.82
C ALA A 56 9.13 -3.83 9.90
N GLY A 57 9.81 -4.98 9.98
CA GLY A 57 9.51 -6.05 10.95
C GLY A 57 8.39 -7.01 10.55
N TYR A 58 7.97 -6.99 9.28
CA TYR A 58 6.94 -7.87 8.72
C TYR A 58 7.55 -9.03 7.93
N THR A 59 6.82 -10.14 7.84
CA THR A 59 7.16 -11.29 7.00
C THR A 59 6.26 -11.33 5.75
N LYS A 60 6.60 -12.14 4.76
CA LYS A 60 5.74 -12.36 3.57
C LYS A 60 4.37 -12.93 3.91
N GLU A 61 4.23 -13.58 5.07
CA GLU A 61 2.97 -14.15 5.55
C GLU A 61 2.14 -13.16 6.38
N CYS A 62 2.69 -11.98 6.66
CA CYS A 62 1.94 -10.92 7.33
C CYS A 62 0.95 -10.28 6.35
N TYR A 63 -0.19 -9.88 6.92
CA TYR A 63 -1.19 -9.09 6.24
C TYR A 63 -1.29 -7.73 6.91
N LEU A 64 -1.40 -6.66 6.11
CA LEU A 64 -1.68 -5.33 6.62
C LEU A 64 -3.19 -5.12 6.64
N LEU A 65 -3.73 -4.88 7.83
CA LEU A 65 -5.13 -4.54 7.98
C LEU A 65 -5.34 -3.04 7.79
N LEU A 66 -6.59 -2.64 7.56
CA LEU A 66 -6.95 -1.22 7.50
C LEU A 66 -6.52 -0.47 8.77
N ASP A 67 -6.62 -1.10 9.94
CA ASP A 67 -6.14 -0.55 11.21
C ASP A 67 -4.63 -0.31 11.23
N ASP A 68 -3.84 -1.20 10.62
CA ASP A 68 -2.39 -1.04 10.50
C ASP A 68 -2.07 0.12 9.56
N PHE A 69 -2.78 0.24 8.44
CA PHE A 69 -2.70 1.40 7.56
C PHE A 69 -3.04 2.69 8.32
N ILE A 70 -4.14 2.72 9.07
CA ILE A 70 -4.53 3.92 9.82
C ILE A 70 -3.48 4.26 10.89
N LYS A 71 -2.86 3.28 11.56
CA LYS A 71 -1.76 3.54 12.50
C LYS A 71 -0.51 4.08 11.80
N VAL A 72 -0.10 3.46 10.70
CA VAL A 72 1.09 3.87 9.94
C VAL A 72 0.92 5.27 9.34
N PHE A 73 -0.26 5.57 8.78
CA PHE A 73 -0.57 6.87 8.17
C PHE A 73 -0.99 7.93 9.20
N GLY A 74 -1.61 7.52 10.31
CA GLY A 74 -2.09 8.41 11.37
C GLY A 74 -0.96 8.93 12.26
N ASN A 75 0.10 8.15 12.49
CA ASN A 75 1.24 8.59 13.30
C ASN A 75 2.35 9.30 12.50
N SER A 76 2.39 9.14 11.18
CA SER A 76 3.54 9.59 10.40
C SER A 76 3.49 11.07 9.99
N GLY A 77 2.40 11.79 10.26
CA GLY A 77 2.24 13.17 9.78
C GLY A 77 2.30 13.27 8.25
N LEU A 78 2.28 12.13 7.55
CA LEU A 78 2.27 12.01 6.10
C LEU A 78 0.90 12.44 5.60
N LYS A 79 0.75 13.74 5.34
CA LYS A 79 -0.28 14.23 4.45
C LYS A 79 0.12 13.79 3.04
N MET A 80 -0.39 12.64 2.60
CA MET A 80 -0.41 12.34 1.18
C MET A 80 -1.42 13.30 0.54
N GLU A 81 -0.93 14.46 0.13
CA GLU A 81 -1.67 15.38 -0.72
C GLU A 81 -1.67 14.77 -2.12
N VAL A 82 -2.78 14.09 -2.45
CA VAL A 82 -3.04 13.67 -3.81
C VAL A 82 -3.50 14.91 -4.57
N GLU A 83 -2.60 15.55 -5.30
CA GLU A 83 -2.99 16.48 -6.34
C GLU A 83 -3.62 15.68 -7.48
N VAL A 84 -4.95 15.75 -7.58
CA VAL A 84 -5.66 15.27 -8.76
C VAL A 84 -5.40 16.30 -9.86
N PRO A 85 -4.71 15.95 -10.96
CA PRO A 85 -4.63 16.84 -12.10
C PRO A 85 -6.05 17.12 -12.60
N VAL A 86 -6.42 18.39 -12.60
CA VAL A 86 -7.62 18.86 -13.30
C VAL A 86 -7.20 19.09 -14.75
N ASP A 87 -7.65 18.18 -15.61
CA ASP A 87 -7.48 18.10 -17.07
C ASP A 87 -6.09 17.71 -17.61
#